data_AF-A0A3B0IZT1-F1
#
_entry.id   AF-A0A3B0IZT1-F1
#
_cell.length_a   1.000
_cell.length_b   1.000
_cell.length_c   1.000
_cell.angle_alpha   90.00
_cell.angle_beta   90.00
_cell.angle_gamma   90.00
#
_symmetry.space_group_name_H-M   'P 1'
#
loop_
_entity.id
_entity.type
_entity.pdbx_description
1 polymer ?
#
loop_
_entity_poly.entity_id
_entity_poly.type
_entity_poly.pdbx_seq_one_letter_code
_entity_poly.pdbx_strand_id
1 'polypeptide(L)'
;MGLINKDKKEFDKVWAEHYKNEKTPDHKKNDQYKKKFEEFYNRGTKYTHLLPKEENGNYRQFAKEVFKEIFEYAEAQVPSDSILEELVTNCNQAGYVGPLMGNDGSLTTISLKYGLSFRSIDYIIHINCDNNNHVAITVKEPISACVTEKPEEELCKLDSSLEFTLESQDGKDDVIYKDGKLSLTVPRELRDYKIDDRNLFDIIKEYFYRFCEKLGFKFEIKHNLGDSIEVNSRLESVQPPIHSNEHENTP
;
A
#
# COMPACT_ATOMS: atom_id res chain seq x y z
N MET A 1 5.16 -11.94 -34.92
CA MET A 1 4.39 -10.69 -35.11
C MET A 1 3.04 -10.72 -34.35
N GLY A 2 2.96 -11.37 -33.18
CA GLY A 2 1.66 -11.75 -32.55
C GLY A 2 1.41 -11.26 -31.12
N LEU A 3 2.37 -10.62 -30.46
CA LEU A 3 2.28 -10.33 -29.01
C LEU A 3 1.91 -8.88 -28.66
N ILE A 4 2.19 -7.91 -29.55
CA ILE A 4 1.67 -6.51 -29.44
C ILE A 4 0.14 -6.50 -29.34
N ASN A 5 -0.51 -7.58 -29.78
CA ASN A 5 -1.94 -7.73 -29.92
C ASN A 5 -2.63 -8.37 -28.70
N LYS A 6 -1.94 -8.75 -27.61
CA LYS A 6 -2.58 -9.34 -26.41
C LYS A 6 -2.90 -8.27 -25.37
N ASP A 7 -1.91 -7.45 -25.00
CA ASP A 7 -2.07 -6.45 -23.93
C ASP A 7 -2.89 -5.24 -24.37
N LYS A 8 -2.73 -4.81 -25.64
CA LYS A 8 -3.63 -3.83 -26.25
C LYS A 8 -5.07 -4.37 -26.31
N LYS A 9 -5.26 -5.66 -26.60
CA LYS A 9 -6.60 -6.28 -26.60
C LYS A 9 -7.18 -6.38 -25.19
N GLU A 10 -6.38 -6.58 -24.16
CA GLU A 10 -6.86 -6.53 -22.77
C GLU A 10 -7.23 -5.08 -22.37
N PHE A 11 -6.46 -4.07 -22.78
CA PHE A 11 -6.86 -2.66 -22.63
C PHE A 11 -8.17 -2.34 -23.37
N ASP A 12 -8.27 -2.73 -24.63
CA ASP A 12 -9.47 -2.56 -25.46
C ASP A 12 -10.66 -3.35 -24.89
N LYS A 13 -10.41 -4.48 -24.22
CA LYS A 13 -11.42 -5.31 -23.54
C LYS A 13 -11.85 -4.71 -22.22
N VAL A 14 -10.94 -4.19 -21.39
CA VAL A 14 -11.30 -3.41 -20.19
C VAL A 14 -12.12 -2.19 -20.59
N TRP A 15 -11.76 -1.51 -21.67
CA TRP A 15 -12.55 -0.43 -22.25
C TRP A 15 -13.93 -0.88 -22.71
N ALA A 16 -14.00 -1.96 -23.50
CA ALA A 16 -15.28 -2.52 -23.95
C ALA A 16 -16.15 -2.98 -22.77
N GLU A 17 -15.56 -3.60 -21.75
CA GLU A 17 -16.24 -4.05 -20.55
C GLU A 17 -16.68 -2.87 -19.69
N HIS A 18 -15.92 -1.80 -19.50
CA HIS A 18 -16.36 -0.65 -18.68
C HIS A 18 -17.31 0.30 -19.43
N TYR A 19 -17.03 0.59 -20.70
CA TYR A 19 -17.86 1.46 -21.52
C TYR A 19 -19.17 0.78 -21.94
N LYS A 20 -19.14 -0.54 -22.23
CA LYS A 20 -20.32 -1.30 -22.69
C LYS A 20 -20.95 -2.25 -21.67
N ASN A 21 -20.45 -2.39 -20.42
CA ASN A 21 -21.14 -3.27 -19.44
C ASN A 21 -22.54 -2.75 -19.10
N GLU A 22 -23.55 -3.58 -19.32
CA GLU A 22 -24.91 -3.42 -18.79
C GLU A 22 -24.98 -3.62 -17.26
N LYS A 23 -23.91 -4.12 -16.63
CA LYS A 23 -23.88 -4.47 -15.19
C LYS A 23 -23.55 -3.31 -14.24
N THR A 24 -23.02 -2.19 -14.73
CA THR A 24 -22.80 -1.01 -13.89
C THR A 24 -24.10 -0.21 -13.83
N PRO A 25 -24.68 0.04 -12.65
CA PRO A 25 -25.94 0.78 -12.54
C PRO A 25 -25.85 2.15 -13.21
N ASP A 26 -26.86 2.51 -14.02
CA ASP A 26 -26.88 3.74 -14.83
C ASP A 26 -26.65 5.02 -14.02
N HIS A 27 -27.07 5.04 -12.75
CA HIS A 27 -26.86 6.19 -11.85
C HIS A 27 -25.38 6.46 -11.51
N LYS A 28 -24.47 5.50 -11.77
CA LYS A 28 -23.01 5.66 -11.61
C LYS A 28 -22.30 6.05 -12.91
N LYS A 29 -22.99 6.01 -14.05
CA LYS A 29 -22.46 6.35 -15.39
C LYS A 29 -22.96 7.72 -15.84
N ASN A 30 -22.84 8.75 -15.00
CA ASN A 30 -23.13 10.12 -15.43
C ASN A 30 -22.14 10.55 -16.53
N ASP A 31 -22.50 11.55 -17.32
CA ASP A 31 -21.68 12.00 -18.46
C ASP A 31 -20.26 12.45 -18.03
N GLN A 32 -20.13 12.94 -16.80
CA GLN A 32 -18.85 13.32 -16.21
C GLN A 32 -17.94 12.11 -15.93
N TYR A 33 -18.48 11.00 -15.43
CA TYR A 33 -17.76 9.74 -15.23
C TYR A 33 -17.25 9.18 -16.56
N LYS A 34 -18.13 9.12 -17.57
CA LYS A 34 -17.76 8.63 -18.91
C LYS A 34 -16.64 9.47 -19.51
N LYS A 35 -16.76 10.80 -19.43
CA LYS A 35 -15.74 11.73 -19.92
C LYS A 35 -14.40 11.55 -19.21
N LYS A 36 -14.38 11.45 -17.87
CA LYS A 36 -13.16 11.22 -17.10
C LYS A 36 -12.51 9.87 -17.43
N PHE A 37 -13.33 8.83 -17.57
CA PHE A 37 -12.84 7.49 -17.94
C PHE A 37 -12.26 7.47 -19.36
N GLU A 38 -12.90 8.16 -20.31
CA GLU A 38 -12.39 8.32 -21.68
C GLU A 38 -11.08 9.11 -21.73
N GLU A 39 -10.97 10.20 -20.97
CA GLU A 39 -9.72 10.95 -20.85
C GLU A 39 -8.59 10.08 -20.29
N PHE A 40 -8.86 9.31 -19.23
CA PHE A 40 -7.88 8.39 -18.64
C PHE A 40 -7.46 7.28 -19.62
N TYR A 41 -8.42 6.66 -20.30
CA TYR A 41 -8.14 5.63 -21.31
C TYR A 41 -7.31 6.16 -22.48
N ASN A 42 -7.68 7.33 -23.03
CA ASN A 42 -6.97 7.95 -24.14
C ASN A 42 -5.55 8.37 -23.73
N ARG A 43 -5.32 8.75 -22.47
CA ARG A 43 -3.96 8.97 -21.94
C ARG A 43 -3.18 7.67 -21.84
N GLY A 44 -3.72 6.64 -21.18
CA GLY A 44 -3.04 5.34 -21.02
C GLY A 44 -2.70 4.66 -22.34
N THR A 45 -3.58 4.74 -23.34
CA THR A 45 -3.35 4.14 -24.66
C THR A 45 -2.16 4.73 -25.41
N LYS A 46 -1.79 6.00 -25.17
CA LYS A 46 -0.59 6.62 -25.77
C LYS A 46 0.68 5.85 -25.41
N TYR A 47 0.73 5.29 -24.20
CA TYR A 47 1.91 4.61 -23.67
C TYR A 47 1.90 3.09 -23.90
N THR A 48 0.86 2.53 -24.55
CA THR A 48 0.77 1.08 -24.81
C THR A 48 1.94 0.51 -25.62
N HIS A 49 2.64 1.35 -26.38
CA HIS A 49 3.86 0.96 -27.09
C HIS A 49 5.05 0.63 -26.18
N LEU A 50 5.00 1.08 -24.91
CA LEU A 50 5.97 0.77 -23.84
C LEU A 50 5.63 -0.52 -23.10
N LEU A 51 4.48 -1.13 -23.38
CA LEU A 51 4.13 -2.42 -22.78
C LEU A 51 5.09 -3.50 -23.29
N PRO A 52 5.57 -4.38 -22.40
CA PRO A 52 6.42 -5.48 -22.79
C PRO A 52 5.70 -6.39 -23.80
N LYS A 53 6.47 -6.97 -24.71
CA LYS A 53 5.93 -7.92 -25.70
C LYS A 53 5.86 -9.34 -25.16
N GLU A 54 6.37 -9.59 -23.96
CA GLU A 54 6.48 -10.92 -23.35
C GLU A 54 5.66 -10.95 -22.06
N GLU A 55 5.09 -12.10 -21.73
CA GLU A 55 4.13 -12.29 -20.63
C GLU A 55 4.71 -12.00 -19.24
N ASN A 56 6.04 -11.89 -19.12
CA ASN A 56 6.77 -11.49 -17.91
C ASN A 56 7.72 -10.31 -18.16
N GLY A 57 7.48 -9.52 -19.20
CA GLY A 57 8.42 -8.46 -19.55
C GLY A 57 8.35 -7.28 -18.57
N ASN A 58 9.35 -6.42 -18.67
CA ASN A 58 9.52 -5.30 -17.75
C ASN A 58 8.50 -4.18 -18.04
N TYR A 59 7.52 -4.01 -17.15
CA TYR A 59 6.51 -2.94 -17.22
C TYR A 59 7.00 -1.58 -16.69
N ARG A 60 8.24 -1.47 -16.18
CA ARG A 60 8.74 -0.26 -15.50
C ARG A 60 8.62 1.01 -16.34
N GLN A 61 8.99 0.95 -17.63
CA GLN A 61 8.91 2.11 -18.51
C GLN A 61 7.48 2.61 -18.69
N PHE A 62 6.52 1.68 -18.88
CA PHE A 62 5.11 2.01 -18.94
C PHE A 62 4.62 2.60 -17.59
N ALA A 63 4.98 1.97 -16.48
CA ALA A 63 4.58 2.43 -15.14
C ALA A 63 5.10 3.84 -14.84
N LYS A 64 6.34 4.18 -15.21
CA LYS A 64 6.90 5.53 -15.05
C LYS A 64 6.04 6.59 -15.74
N GLU A 65 5.67 6.36 -17.00
CA GLU A 65 4.83 7.31 -17.75
C GLU A 65 3.42 7.42 -17.16
N VAL A 66 2.86 6.31 -16.65
CA VAL A 66 1.59 6.34 -15.91
C VAL A 66 1.70 7.20 -14.64
N PHE A 67 2.78 7.07 -13.86
CA PHE A 67 2.99 7.92 -12.69
C PHE A 67 3.08 9.40 -13.08
N LYS A 68 3.85 9.76 -14.12
CA LYS A 68 3.94 11.15 -14.60
C LYS A 68 2.57 11.73 -14.92
N GLU A 69 1.75 11.01 -15.66
CA GLU A 69 0.37 11.42 -15.99
C GLU A 69 -0.52 11.58 -14.76
N ILE A 70 -0.35 10.74 -13.72
CA ILE A 70 -1.08 10.87 -12.45
C ILE A 70 -0.73 12.20 -11.75
N PHE A 71 0.56 12.55 -11.67
CA PHE A 71 1.00 13.82 -11.09
C PHE A 71 0.49 15.02 -11.90
N GLU A 72 0.63 14.98 -13.23
CA GLU A 72 0.13 16.04 -14.11
C GLU A 72 -1.39 16.21 -14.01
N TYR A 73 -2.15 15.11 -13.95
CA TYR A 73 -3.60 15.16 -13.77
C TYR A 73 -4.01 15.74 -12.42
N ALA A 74 -3.21 15.50 -11.37
CA ALA A 74 -3.41 16.07 -10.05
C ALA A 74 -2.91 17.52 -9.93
N GLU A 75 -2.41 18.12 -11.02
CA GLU A 75 -1.78 19.45 -11.04
C GLU A 75 -0.59 19.56 -10.06
N ALA A 76 0.06 18.43 -9.77
CA ALA A 76 1.24 18.33 -8.92
C ALA A 76 2.53 18.39 -9.75
N GLN A 77 3.67 18.66 -9.10
CA GLN A 77 4.95 18.52 -9.78
C GLN A 77 5.25 17.04 -10.07
N VAL A 78 5.91 16.80 -11.20
CA VAL A 78 6.37 15.45 -11.56
C VAL A 78 7.69 15.19 -10.83
N PRO A 79 7.80 14.11 -10.02
CA PRO A 79 9.05 13.77 -9.34
C PRO A 79 10.21 13.54 -10.32
N SER A 80 11.43 13.68 -9.81
CA SER A 80 12.66 13.33 -10.53
C SER A 80 12.66 11.86 -10.96
N ASP A 81 13.43 11.54 -11.99
CA ASP A 81 13.50 10.18 -12.54
C ASP A 81 13.93 9.13 -11.49
N SER A 82 14.80 9.50 -10.55
CA SER A 82 15.21 8.63 -9.43
C SER A 82 14.04 8.31 -8.50
N ILE A 83 13.24 9.33 -8.12
CA ILE A 83 12.05 9.12 -7.28
C ILE A 83 10.97 8.35 -8.05
N LEU A 84 10.79 8.60 -9.34
CA LEU A 84 9.86 7.83 -10.17
C LEU A 84 10.27 6.34 -10.26
N GLU A 85 11.56 6.04 -10.36
CA GLU A 85 12.05 4.65 -10.29
C GLU A 85 11.76 4.01 -8.92
N GLU A 86 11.96 4.76 -7.84
CA GLU A 86 11.69 4.28 -6.48
C GLU A 86 10.20 3.98 -6.26
N LEU A 87 9.32 4.89 -6.73
CA LEU A 87 7.88 4.69 -6.72
C LEU A 87 7.51 3.45 -7.55
N VAL A 88 8.00 3.33 -8.79
CA VAL A 88 7.68 2.19 -9.66
C VAL A 88 8.17 0.85 -9.08
N THR A 89 9.32 0.86 -8.39
CA THR A 89 9.91 -0.34 -7.82
C THR A 89 9.19 -0.79 -6.54
N ASN A 90 8.87 0.15 -5.65
CA ASN A 90 8.42 -0.18 -4.30
C ASN A 90 6.92 0.07 -4.05
N CYS A 91 6.28 0.94 -4.84
CA CYS A 91 4.82 1.10 -4.81
C CYS A 91 4.20 -0.04 -5.62
N ASN A 92 3.87 -1.15 -4.94
CA ASN A 92 3.24 -2.30 -5.58
C ASN A 92 1.77 -2.01 -5.95
N GLN A 93 1.02 -3.02 -6.43
CA GLN A 93 -0.40 -2.88 -6.80
C GLN A 93 -1.32 -2.44 -5.64
N ALA A 94 -0.93 -2.70 -4.39
CA ALA A 94 -1.60 -2.21 -3.18
C ALA A 94 -0.97 -0.91 -2.63
N GLY A 95 0.03 -0.36 -3.32
CA GLY A 95 0.82 0.79 -2.88
C GLY A 95 1.77 0.44 -1.73
N TYR A 96 1.85 1.32 -0.72
CA TYR A 96 2.62 1.08 0.51
C TYR A 96 1.77 0.42 1.61
N VAL A 97 0.66 -0.19 1.23
CA VAL A 97 -0.24 -0.93 2.12
C VAL A 97 0.28 -2.33 2.35
N GLY A 98 -0.01 -2.90 3.52
CA GLY A 98 0.31 -4.29 3.81
C GLY A 98 1.54 -4.62 4.67
N PRO A 99 2.41 -3.69 5.14
CA PRO A 99 3.47 -4.03 6.10
C PRO A 99 2.96 -4.76 7.35
N LEU A 100 1.71 -4.51 7.75
CA LEU A 100 1.05 -5.16 8.87
C LEU A 100 0.04 -6.25 8.47
N MET A 101 -0.48 -6.20 7.24
CA MET A 101 -1.69 -6.92 6.79
C MET A 101 -1.46 -7.90 5.62
N GLY A 102 -0.25 -8.00 5.05
CA GLY A 102 0.05 -8.94 3.96
C GLY A 102 -0.29 -10.41 4.29
N ASN A 103 -0.25 -11.31 3.30
CA ASN A 103 -0.55 -12.74 3.53
C ASN A 103 0.43 -13.41 4.51
N ASP A 104 1.68 -12.94 4.55
CA ASP A 104 2.68 -13.28 5.59
C ASP A 104 2.71 -12.24 6.73
N GLY A 105 1.79 -11.29 6.70
CA GLY A 105 1.57 -10.26 7.69
C GLY A 105 1.11 -10.89 9.00
N SER A 106 1.82 -10.53 10.05
CA SER A 106 1.62 -11.07 11.39
C SER A 106 0.24 -10.79 11.98
N LEU A 107 -0.38 -9.63 11.67
CA LEU A 107 -1.67 -9.27 12.27
C LEU A 107 -2.77 -10.18 11.75
N THR A 108 -2.77 -10.51 10.46
CA THR A 108 -3.70 -11.48 9.86
C THR A 108 -3.56 -12.85 10.53
N THR A 109 -2.32 -13.32 10.72
CA THR A 109 -2.06 -14.60 11.36
C THR A 109 -2.45 -14.62 12.84
N ILE A 110 -2.17 -13.54 13.56
CA ILE A 110 -2.52 -13.40 14.98
C ILE A 110 -4.05 -13.32 15.13
N SER A 111 -4.75 -12.50 14.35
CA SER A 111 -6.19 -12.30 14.47
C SER A 111 -6.96 -13.61 14.25
N LEU A 112 -6.55 -14.41 13.26
CA LEU A 112 -7.22 -15.67 12.93
C LEU A 112 -7.21 -16.66 14.10
N LYS A 113 -6.13 -16.69 14.90
CA LYS A 113 -6.06 -17.53 16.11
C LYS A 113 -7.15 -17.18 17.12
N TYR A 114 -7.54 -15.91 17.18
CA TYR A 114 -8.58 -15.38 18.06
C TYR A 114 -9.98 -15.41 17.43
N GLY A 115 -10.16 -16.12 16.30
CA GLY A 115 -11.44 -16.19 15.60
C GLY A 115 -11.82 -14.88 14.91
N LEU A 116 -10.85 -14.00 14.64
CA LEU A 116 -11.06 -12.71 14.00
C LEU A 116 -10.40 -12.64 12.62
N SER A 117 -11.07 -11.95 11.70
CA SER A 117 -10.55 -11.56 10.39
C SER A 117 -10.33 -10.05 10.40
N PHE A 118 -9.08 -9.64 10.18
CA PHE A 118 -8.74 -8.24 9.96
C PHE A 118 -8.77 -7.95 8.46
N ARG A 119 -9.40 -6.86 8.07
CA ARG A 119 -9.58 -6.48 6.66
C ARG A 119 -9.33 -5.00 6.48
N SER A 120 -8.44 -4.66 5.55
CA SER A 120 -8.37 -3.29 5.03
C SER A 120 -9.54 -3.10 4.07
N ILE A 121 -10.35 -2.06 4.29
CA ILE A 121 -11.50 -1.76 3.45
C ILE A 121 -11.16 -0.59 2.50
N ASP A 122 -10.80 0.57 3.06
CA ASP A 122 -10.61 1.81 2.31
C ASP A 122 -9.35 2.54 2.80
N TYR A 123 -8.19 2.20 2.24
CA TYR A 123 -6.97 2.95 2.50
C TYR A 123 -6.85 4.16 1.59
N ILE A 124 -6.17 5.19 2.09
CA ILE A 124 -5.88 6.40 1.34
C ILE A 124 -4.37 6.59 1.30
N ILE A 125 -3.83 6.77 0.10
CA ILE A 125 -2.43 7.14 -0.13
C ILE A 125 -2.42 8.59 -0.61
N HIS A 126 -1.74 9.43 0.15
CA HIS A 126 -1.40 10.80 -0.25
C HIS A 126 0.06 10.85 -0.65
N ILE A 127 0.31 11.29 -1.88
CA ILE A 127 1.65 11.55 -2.39
C ILE A 127 1.71 13.05 -2.67
N ASN A 128 2.46 13.77 -1.85
CA ASN A 128 2.69 15.20 -2.05
C ASN A 128 4.03 15.43 -2.74
N CYS A 129 3.98 16.07 -3.91
CA CYS A 129 5.16 16.45 -4.70
C CYS A 129 5.09 17.95 -5.00
N ASP A 130 5.54 18.74 -4.03
CA ASP A 130 5.73 20.19 -4.19
C ASP A 130 7.09 20.54 -4.81
N ASN A 131 8.01 19.58 -4.81
CA ASN A 131 9.37 19.68 -5.34
C ASN A 131 9.74 18.34 -5.99
N ASN A 132 10.19 18.37 -7.24
CA ASN A 132 10.61 17.17 -7.99
C ASN A 132 11.60 16.26 -7.23
N ASN A 133 12.43 16.82 -6.35
CA ASN A 133 13.45 16.08 -5.62
C ASN A 133 13.03 15.72 -4.19
N HIS A 134 11.79 16.00 -3.80
CA HIS A 134 11.28 15.74 -2.47
C HIS A 134 9.80 15.35 -2.52
N VAL A 135 9.50 14.09 -2.23
CA VAL A 135 8.14 13.55 -2.22
C VAL A 135 7.79 13.06 -0.83
N ALA A 136 6.73 13.63 -0.24
CA ALA A 136 6.19 13.17 1.04
C ALA A 136 5.03 12.21 0.80
N ILE A 137 5.06 11.08 1.50
CA ILE A 137 4.08 9.99 1.35
C ILE A 137 3.40 9.75 2.68
N THR A 138 2.07 9.74 2.67
CA THR A 138 1.24 9.35 3.81
C THR A 138 0.24 8.30 3.38
N VAL A 139 0.24 7.17 4.07
CA VAL A 139 -0.78 6.13 3.96
C VAL A 139 -1.60 6.12 5.23
N LYS A 140 -2.92 6.09 5.08
CA LYS A 140 -3.87 5.86 6.16
C LYS A 140 -4.70 4.65 5.81
N GLU A 141 -4.67 3.65 6.67
CA GLU A 141 -5.28 2.35 6.45
C GLU A 141 -6.15 2.01 7.67
N PRO A 142 -7.48 2.23 7.59
CA PRO A 142 -8.41 1.68 8.57
C PRO A 142 -8.54 0.17 8.35
N ILE A 143 -8.44 -0.58 9.44
CA ILE A 143 -8.50 -2.04 9.46
C ILE A 143 -9.70 -2.46 10.30
N SER A 144 -10.70 -3.05 9.66
CA SER A 144 -11.88 -3.59 10.33
C SER A 144 -11.56 -4.95 10.93
N ALA A 145 -11.87 -5.12 12.21
CA ALA A 145 -11.84 -6.41 12.90
C ALA A 145 -13.24 -7.01 12.89
N CYS A 146 -13.41 -8.15 12.21
CA CYS A 146 -14.68 -8.88 12.13
C CYS A 146 -14.54 -10.27 12.76
N VAL A 147 -15.64 -10.83 13.24
CA VAL A 147 -15.67 -12.25 13.62
C VAL A 147 -15.57 -13.10 12.36
N THR A 148 -14.69 -14.10 12.34
CA THR A 148 -14.47 -14.94 11.16
C THR A 148 -15.74 -15.65 10.70
N GLU A 149 -16.58 -16.12 11.64
CA GLU A 149 -17.85 -16.78 11.35
C GLU A 149 -18.96 -15.83 10.88
N LYS A 150 -18.81 -14.53 11.14
CA LYS A 150 -19.76 -13.47 10.78
C LYS A 150 -19.00 -12.26 10.23
N PRO A 151 -18.46 -12.37 9.00
CA PRO A 151 -17.56 -11.36 8.46
C PRO A 151 -18.23 -10.00 8.21
N GLU A 152 -19.57 -9.96 8.19
CA GLU A 152 -20.38 -8.74 8.07
C GLU A 152 -20.50 -7.95 9.38
N GLU A 153 -20.16 -8.57 10.52
CA GLU A 153 -20.25 -7.97 11.85
C GLU A 153 -18.90 -7.38 12.24
N GLU A 154 -18.74 -6.08 11.99
CA GLU A 154 -17.58 -5.31 12.43
C GLU A 154 -17.63 -5.09 13.95
N LEU A 155 -16.60 -5.56 14.64
CA LEU A 155 -16.48 -5.43 16.10
C LEU A 155 -15.86 -4.08 16.48
N CYS A 156 -14.77 -3.74 15.81
CA CYS A 156 -14.03 -2.51 16.02
C CYS A 156 -13.13 -2.21 14.82
N LYS A 157 -12.54 -1.02 14.81
CA LYS A 157 -11.60 -0.57 13.77
C LYS A 157 -10.25 -0.23 14.39
N LEU A 158 -9.19 -0.82 13.85
CA LEU A 158 -7.83 -0.35 14.08
C LEU A 158 -7.50 0.70 13.02
N ASP A 159 -6.62 1.64 13.35
CA ASP A 159 -6.13 2.62 12.38
C ASP A 159 -4.61 2.50 12.25
N SER A 160 -4.14 2.17 11.05
CA SER A 160 -2.72 2.16 10.70
C SER A 160 -2.39 3.40 9.88
N SER A 161 -1.20 3.97 10.10
CA SER A 161 -0.67 5.00 9.21
C SER A 161 0.84 4.87 9.02
N LEU A 162 1.28 5.15 7.80
CA LEU A 162 2.69 5.19 7.43
C LEU A 162 2.99 6.54 6.80
N GLU A 163 4.00 7.24 7.30
CA GLU A 163 4.48 8.52 6.80
C GLU A 163 5.97 8.43 6.53
N PHE A 164 6.45 8.93 5.39
CA PHE A 164 7.86 9.06 5.11
C PHE A 164 8.09 10.02 3.94
N THR A 165 9.34 10.43 3.76
CA THR A 165 9.78 11.32 2.68
C THR A 165 10.82 10.61 1.83
N LEU A 166 10.72 10.76 0.51
CA LEU A 166 11.73 10.41 -0.46
C LEU A 166 12.46 11.68 -0.91
N GLU A 167 13.78 11.71 -0.75
CA GLU A 167 14.62 12.77 -1.29
C GLU A 167 15.60 12.24 -2.32
N SER A 168 15.74 12.95 -3.43
CA SER A 168 16.78 12.73 -4.43
C SER A 168 17.71 13.95 -4.49
N GLN A 169 18.98 13.74 -4.79
CA GLN A 169 19.92 14.83 -5.08
C GLN A 169 20.04 14.98 -6.59
N ASP A 170 20.01 16.22 -7.08
CA ASP A 170 20.19 16.51 -8.50
C ASP A 170 21.46 15.84 -9.06
N GLY A 171 21.27 14.96 -10.04
CA GLY A 171 22.35 14.23 -10.71
C GLY A 171 22.85 12.98 -9.99
N LYS A 172 22.14 12.49 -8.96
CA LYS A 172 22.38 11.18 -8.35
C LYS A 172 21.18 10.25 -8.53
N ASP A 173 21.49 8.96 -8.68
CA ASP A 173 20.47 7.92 -8.86
C ASP A 173 19.90 7.43 -7.51
N ASP A 174 20.54 7.78 -6.39
CA ASP A 174 20.13 7.32 -5.06
C ASP A 174 18.96 8.13 -4.49
N VAL A 175 17.95 7.42 -3.98
CA VAL A 175 16.85 8.00 -3.20
C VAL A 175 17.06 7.72 -1.72
N ILE A 176 16.91 8.75 -0.90
CA ILE A 176 17.07 8.68 0.55
C ILE A 176 15.68 8.74 1.20
N TYR A 177 15.39 7.75 2.05
CA TYR A 177 14.21 7.75 2.90
C TYR A 177 14.45 8.60 4.16
N LYS A 178 13.53 9.49 4.48
CA LYS A 178 13.55 10.34 5.69
C LYS A 178 12.22 10.34 6.41
N ASP A 179 12.26 10.79 7.66
CA ASP A 179 11.09 11.08 8.50
C ASP A 179 10.08 9.92 8.59
N GLY A 180 10.58 8.69 8.48
CA GLY A 180 9.79 7.48 8.52
C GLY A 180 9.08 7.31 9.85
N LYS A 181 7.75 7.21 9.81
CA LYS A 181 6.88 7.03 10.97
C LYS A 181 5.78 6.03 10.65
N LEU A 182 5.73 4.96 11.43
CA LEU A 182 4.65 3.97 11.41
C LEU A 182 3.84 4.10 12.71
N SER A 183 2.51 4.15 12.59
CA SER A 183 1.60 4.25 13.74
C SER A 183 0.49 3.21 13.62
N LEU A 184 0.07 2.66 14.77
CA LEU A 184 -1.05 1.73 14.86
C LEU A 184 -1.90 2.07 16.10
N THR A 185 -3.18 2.33 15.89
CA THR A 185 -4.17 2.52 16.94
C THR A 185 -4.93 1.22 17.14
N VAL A 186 -4.88 0.67 18.36
CA VAL A 186 -5.49 -0.61 18.71
C VAL A 186 -6.68 -0.37 19.67
N PRO A 187 -7.91 -0.80 19.32
CA PRO A 187 -9.09 -0.67 20.17
C PRO A 187 -9.00 -1.53 21.45
N ARG A 188 -9.51 -1.00 22.56
CA ARG A 188 -9.44 -1.69 23.86
C ARG A 188 -10.35 -2.92 23.94
N GLU A 189 -11.37 -2.97 23.10
CA GLU A 189 -12.32 -4.07 22.90
C GLU A 189 -11.58 -5.38 22.59
N LEU A 190 -10.40 -5.30 21.97
CA LEU A 190 -9.54 -6.47 21.71
C LEU A 190 -8.96 -7.10 23.00
N ARG A 191 -9.13 -6.48 24.18
CA ARG A 191 -8.75 -7.08 25.48
C ARG A 191 -9.68 -8.23 25.88
N ASP A 192 -10.90 -8.25 25.36
CA ASP A 192 -11.90 -9.28 25.68
C ASP A 192 -11.62 -10.59 24.93
N TYR A 193 -10.80 -10.53 23.88
CA TYR A 193 -10.37 -11.69 23.10
C TYR A 193 -9.13 -12.32 23.72
N LYS A 194 -9.32 -13.43 24.44
CA LYS A 194 -8.27 -14.11 25.22
C LYS A 194 -8.10 -15.56 24.78
N ILE A 195 -6.83 -15.98 24.73
CA ILE A 195 -6.40 -17.36 24.62
C ILE A 195 -5.37 -17.56 25.71
N ASP A 196 -5.62 -18.54 26.57
CA ASP A 196 -4.89 -18.72 27.83
C ASP A 196 -4.90 -17.42 28.66
N ASP A 197 -3.75 -17.03 29.21
CA ASP A 197 -3.60 -15.80 30.00
C ASP A 197 -3.32 -14.54 29.15
N ARG A 198 -3.36 -14.63 27.80
CA ARG A 198 -3.00 -13.52 26.90
C ARG A 198 -4.20 -12.98 26.14
N ASN A 199 -4.38 -11.67 26.18
CA ASN A 199 -5.37 -10.96 25.36
C ASN A 199 -4.76 -10.43 24.06
N LEU A 200 -5.61 -10.30 23.04
CA LEU A 200 -5.21 -9.90 21.69
C LEU A 200 -4.66 -8.47 21.63
N PHE A 201 -5.22 -7.54 22.41
CA PHE A 201 -4.72 -6.16 22.51
C PHE A 201 -3.23 -6.10 22.88
N ASP A 202 -2.83 -6.80 23.95
CA ASP A 202 -1.44 -6.79 24.41
C ASP A 202 -0.51 -7.50 23.43
N ILE A 203 -0.98 -8.57 22.76
CA ILE A 203 -0.19 -9.27 21.74
C ILE A 203 0.07 -8.38 20.51
N ILE A 204 -0.95 -7.69 20.01
CA ILE A 204 -0.79 -6.77 18.87
C ILE A 204 0.20 -5.67 19.24
N LYS A 205 0.12 -5.11 20.45
CA LYS A 205 1.05 -4.09 20.92
C LYS A 205 2.50 -4.62 21.03
N GLU A 206 2.70 -5.81 21.61
CA GLU A 206 4.02 -6.44 21.69
C GLU A 206 4.60 -6.72 20.30
N TYR A 207 3.76 -7.24 19.39
CA TYR A 207 4.17 -7.47 18.01
C TYR A 207 4.60 -6.18 17.33
N PHE A 208 3.74 -5.16 17.39
CA PHE A 208 3.99 -3.89 16.74
C PHE A 208 5.29 -3.28 17.24
N TYR A 209 5.54 -3.31 18.56
CA TYR A 209 6.79 -2.86 19.18
C TYR A 209 8.02 -3.58 18.62
N ARG A 210 8.00 -4.91 18.53
CA ARG A 210 9.16 -5.69 18.04
C ARG A 210 9.40 -5.53 16.55
N PHE A 211 8.33 -5.44 15.75
CA PHE A 211 8.42 -5.19 14.32
C PHE A 211 9.12 -3.86 14.06
N CYS A 212 8.64 -2.85 14.75
CA CYS A 212 9.20 -1.52 14.84
C CYS A 212 10.69 -1.53 15.24
N GLU A 213 11.05 -2.14 16.37
CA GLU A 213 12.44 -2.25 16.85
C GLU A 213 13.37 -2.90 15.83
N LYS A 214 12.94 -4.01 15.21
CA LYS A 214 13.70 -4.71 14.16
C LYS A 214 13.97 -3.84 12.93
N LEU A 215 13.08 -2.91 12.62
CA LEU A 215 13.20 -2.00 11.49
C LEU A 215 13.98 -0.72 11.79
N GLY A 216 14.42 -0.53 13.04
CA GLY A 216 15.25 0.62 13.43
C GLY A 216 14.52 1.97 13.46
N PHE A 217 13.18 1.99 13.44
CA PHE A 217 12.43 3.25 13.60
C PHE A 217 12.59 3.81 15.03
N LYS A 218 12.54 5.14 15.19
CA LYS A 218 12.46 5.80 16.50
C LYS A 218 10.98 6.02 16.85
N PHE A 219 10.51 5.52 18.01
CA PHE A 219 9.07 5.50 18.31
C PHE A 219 8.56 6.67 19.15
N GLU A 220 7.35 7.10 18.79
CA GLU A 220 6.42 7.80 19.67
C GLU A 220 5.11 6.99 19.67
N ILE A 221 4.87 6.15 20.69
CA ILE A 221 3.60 5.42 20.81
C ILE A 221 2.59 6.35 21.47
N LYS A 222 1.65 6.89 20.68
CA LYS A 222 0.49 7.61 21.23
C LYS A 222 -0.57 6.60 21.62
N HIS A 223 -0.71 6.37 22.93
CA HIS A 223 -1.76 5.52 23.49
C HIS A 223 -2.51 6.23 24.61
N ASN A 224 -3.82 6.01 24.72
CA ASN A 224 -4.69 6.68 25.70
C ASN A 224 -4.66 6.01 27.10
N LEU A 225 -3.57 5.35 27.48
CA LEU A 225 -3.47 4.52 28.68
C LEU A 225 -2.03 4.39 29.17
N GLY A 226 -1.58 5.27 30.07
CA GLY A 226 -0.51 5.10 31.09
C GLY A 226 0.79 4.32 30.80
N ASP A 227 1.85 4.65 31.53
CA ASP A 227 3.20 4.19 31.23
C ASP A 227 3.44 2.68 31.52
N SER A 228 4.10 2.01 30.55
CA SER A 228 4.77 0.70 30.61
C SER A 228 3.98 -0.60 30.29
N ILE A 229 4.59 -1.47 29.46
CA ILE A 229 4.25 -2.89 29.25
C ILE A 229 5.56 -3.70 29.23
N GLU A 230 5.63 -4.80 29.98
CA GLU A 230 6.73 -5.78 29.93
C GLU A 230 6.62 -6.68 28.69
N VAL A 231 7.72 -6.83 27.95
CA VAL A 231 7.78 -7.49 26.63
C VAL A 231 8.30 -8.93 26.77
N ASN A 232 7.61 -9.93 26.17
CA ASN A 232 7.99 -11.35 26.25
C ASN A 232 8.70 -11.84 24.96
N SER A 233 9.58 -12.84 25.04
CA SER A 233 10.62 -13.22 24.05
C SER A 233 10.19 -14.02 22.81
N ARG A 234 8.91 -14.36 22.64
CA ARG A 234 8.48 -15.37 21.62
C ARG A 234 8.42 -14.93 20.16
N LEU A 235 8.82 -13.70 19.83
CA LEU A 235 8.71 -13.10 18.50
C LEU A 235 10.05 -13.01 17.74
N GLU A 236 11.06 -13.76 18.19
CA GLU A 236 12.38 -13.80 17.57
C GLU A 236 12.36 -14.32 16.11
N SER A 237 11.38 -15.12 15.71
CA SER A 237 11.34 -15.78 14.39
C SER A 237 10.88 -14.92 13.20
N VAL A 238 10.47 -13.67 13.41
CA VAL A 238 10.05 -12.77 12.31
C VAL A 238 11.31 -12.24 11.60
N GLN A 239 11.58 -12.66 10.37
CA GLN A 239 12.67 -12.08 9.59
C GLN A 239 12.35 -10.62 9.24
N PRO A 240 13.34 -9.71 9.30
CA PRO A 240 13.16 -8.37 8.78
C PRO A 240 12.80 -8.43 7.28
N PRO A 241 12.00 -7.49 6.77
CA PRO A 241 11.94 -7.23 5.34
C PRO A 241 13.35 -6.97 4.81
N ILE A 242 13.65 -7.51 3.62
CA ILE A 242 14.90 -7.24 2.91
C ILE A 242 14.99 -5.73 2.67
N HIS A 243 16.12 -5.12 3.01
CA HIS A 243 16.34 -3.71 2.76
C HIS A 243 16.28 -3.44 1.24
N SER A 244 15.59 -2.38 0.81
CA SER A 244 15.46 -2.01 -0.61
C SER A 244 16.81 -1.88 -1.31
N ASN A 245 17.87 -1.56 -0.55
CA ASN A 245 19.25 -1.43 -1.02
C ASN A 245 19.95 -2.77 -1.30
N GLU A 246 19.33 -3.90 -0.96
CA GLU A 246 19.82 -5.26 -1.24
C GLU A 246 19.14 -5.89 -2.47
N HIS A 247 18.39 -5.10 -3.26
CA HIS A 247 18.10 -5.47 -4.65
C HIS A 247 19.37 -5.37 -5.52
N GLU A 248 20.41 -6.11 -5.14
CA GLU A 248 21.55 -6.37 -5.99
C GLU A 248 21.07 -7.16 -7.22
N ASN A 249 21.20 -6.50 -8.37
CA ASN A 249 21.44 -7.04 -9.70
C ASN A 249 21.50 -8.58 -9.74
N THR A 250 20.35 -9.22 -9.93
CA THR A 250 20.34 -10.57 -10.47
C THR A 250 20.23 -10.45 -12.00
N PRO A 251 21.16 -11.04 -12.78
CA PRO A 251 21.25 -10.87 -14.24
C PRO A 251 19.98 -11.23 -15.01
#